data_AF-A0A662G362-F1
#
_entry.id   AF-A0A662G362-F1
#
_cell.length_a   1.000
_cell.length_b   1.000
_cell.length_c   1.000
_cell.angle_alpha   90.00
_cell.angle_beta   90.00
_cell.angle_gamma   90.00
#
_symmetry.space_group_name_H-M   'P 1'
#
loop_
_entity.id
_entity.type
_entity.pdbx_description
1 polymer ?
#
loop_
_entity_poly.entity_id
_entity_poly.type
_entity_poly.pdbx_seq_one_letter_code
_entity_poly.pdbx_strand_id
1 'polypeptide(L)'
;MKKLLTCIVLILLISAMLDLSLCYDEPLIKSVRKVYSRLAEAEEKSADVREASLKLQKALELIREAEEDPDKKEVLLSKASMLIDEVNSSIPSLIEEGERRIFWRNVMIGSTASLIVVAAVLVYRFGPKIFWETWLTIRSGWIVEVLERRERRGGDRDRR
;
A
#
# COMPACT_ATOMS: atom_id res chain seq x y z
N MET A 1 44.25 27.52 -48.83
CA MET A 1 42.90 28.00 -48.48
C MET A 1 41.82 26.92 -48.64
N LYS A 2 41.69 26.23 -49.80
CA LYS A 2 40.68 25.17 -50.01
C LYS A 2 40.69 24.06 -48.94
N LYS A 3 41.86 23.59 -48.49
CA LYS A 3 42.00 22.54 -47.46
C LYS A 3 41.54 22.98 -46.05
N LEU A 4 41.69 24.27 -45.71
CA LEU A 4 41.22 24.80 -44.41
C LEU A 4 39.69 24.93 -44.40
N LEU A 5 39.11 25.38 -45.52
CA LEU A 5 37.66 25.48 -45.70
C LEU A 5 36.98 24.11 -45.61
N THR A 6 37.57 23.06 -46.20
CA THR A 6 37.05 21.69 -46.07
C THR A 6 37.13 21.16 -44.64
N CYS A 7 38.18 21.47 -43.88
CA CYS A 7 38.27 21.06 -42.48
C CYS A 7 37.24 21.77 -41.60
N ILE A 8 36.99 23.06 -41.83
CA ILE A 8 35.97 23.82 -41.09
C ILE A 8 34.57 23.26 -41.37
N VAL A 9 34.26 22.96 -42.63
CA VAL A 9 32.97 22.34 -43.01
C VAL A 9 32.82 20.95 -42.39
N LEU A 10 33.90 20.16 -42.33
CA LEU A 10 33.87 18.83 -41.71
C LEU A 10 33.64 18.91 -40.19
N ILE A 11 34.29 19.85 -39.50
CA ILE A 11 34.11 20.08 -38.05
C ILE A 11 32.70 20.57 -37.75
N LEU A 12 32.13 21.40 -38.63
CA LEU A 12 30.77 21.93 -38.49
C LEU A 12 29.71 20.83 -38.73
N LEU A 13 29.97 19.91 -39.67
CA LEU A 13 29.15 18.71 -39.89
C LEU A 13 29.22 17.73 -38.71
N ILE A 14 30.42 17.51 -38.13
CA ILE A 14 30.60 16.66 -36.95
C ILE A 14 29.91 17.28 -35.73
N SER A 15 30.00 18.60 -35.55
CA SER A 15 29.30 19.31 -34.46
C SER A 15 27.78 19.23 -34.63
N ALA A 16 27.27 19.40 -35.86
CA ALA A 16 25.83 19.28 -36.14
C ALA A 16 25.29 17.85 -35.89
N MET A 17 26.09 16.82 -36.17
CA MET A 17 25.73 15.42 -35.87
C MET A 17 25.75 15.13 -34.35
N LEU A 18 26.68 15.75 -33.60
CA LEU A 18 26.74 15.67 -32.14
C LEU A 18 25.54 16.37 -31.47
N ASP A 19 25.17 17.56 -31.94
CA ASP A 19 24.00 18.30 -31.44
C ASP A 19 22.69 17.54 -31.69
N LEU A 20 22.57 16.86 -32.84
CA LEU A 20 21.38 16.07 -33.17
C LEU A 20 21.23 14.84 -32.26
N SER A 21 22.33 14.19 -31.88
CA SER A 21 22.31 13.05 -30.95
C SER A 21 22.00 13.48 -29.51
N LEU A 22 22.48 14.65 -29.07
CA LEU A 22 22.21 15.19 -27.74
C LEU A 22 20.78 15.72 -27.58
N CYS A 23 20.18 16.23 -28.67
CA CYS A 23 18.82 16.75 -28.66
C CYS A 23 17.74 15.65 -28.53
N TYR A 24 18.06 14.40 -28.89
CA TYR A 24 17.13 13.27 -28.81
C TYR A 24 17.04 12.64 -27.40
N ASP A 25 18.09 12.76 -26.58
CA ASP A 25 18.09 12.20 -25.22
C ASP A 25 17.41 13.10 -24.17
N GLU A 26 17.46 14.43 -24.34
CA GLU A 26 16.76 15.43 -23.49
C GLU A 26 15.24 15.18 -23.32
N PRO A 27 14.43 14.94 -24.39
CA PRO A 27 12.99 14.71 -24.24
C PRO A 27 12.67 13.41 -23.50
N LEU A 28 13.48 12.37 -23.65
CA LEU A 28 13.29 11.07 -23.01
C LEU A 28 13.59 11.14 -21.51
N ILE A 29 14.72 11.74 -21.14
CA ILE A 29 15.08 11.99 -19.74
C ILE A 29 14.04 12.87 -19.04
N LYS A 30 13.54 13.90 -19.74
CA LYS A 30 12.47 14.77 -19.24
C LYS A 30 11.15 14.01 -19.04
N SER A 31 10.82 13.09 -19.94
CA SER A 31 9.65 12.20 -19.81
C SER A 31 9.77 11.29 -18.60
N VAL A 32 10.93 10.63 -18.42
CA VAL A 32 11.20 9.77 -17.26
C VAL A 32 11.07 10.55 -15.95
N ARG A 33 11.66 11.75 -15.87
CA ARG A 33 11.57 12.62 -14.69
C ARG A 33 10.12 12.97 -14.35
N LYS A 34 9.30 13.27 -15.37
CA LYS A 34 7.88 13.58 -15.20
C LYS A 34 7.11 12.36 -14.69
N VAL A 35 7.34 11.18 -15.24
CA VAL A 35 6.69 9.94 -14.79
C VAL A 35 7.13 9.59 -13.37
N TYR A 36 8.41 9.75 -13.02
CA TYR A 36 8.91 9.58 -11.66
C TYR A 36 8.21 10.52 -10.67
N SER A 37 8.06 11.81 -11.02
CA SER A 37 7.37 12.78 -10.15
C SER A 37 5.90 12.42 -9.90
N ARG A 38 5.21 11.90 -10.92
CA ARG A 38 3.82 11.44 -10.80
C ARG A 38 3.71 10.15 -9.98
N LEU A 39 4.70 9.27 -10.09
CA LEU A 39 4.77 8.06 -9.28
C LEU A 39 4.99 8.39 -7.79
N ALA A 40 5.85 9.37 -7.50
CA ALA A 40 6.06 9.86 -6.14
C ALA A 40 4.78 10.49 -5.55
N GLU A 41 4.03 11.26 -6.34
CA GLU A 41 2.73 11.80 -5.91
C GLU A 41 1.70 10.68 -5.66
N ALA A 42 1.74 9.60 -6.46
CA ALA A 42 0.89 8.44 -6.25
C ALA A 42 1.25 7.69 -4.95
N GLU A 43 2.54 7.56 -4.62
CA GLU A 43 3.00 6.98 -3.36
C GLU A 43 2.55 7.81 -2.15
N GLU A 44 2.58 9.15 -2.24
CA GLU A 44 2.05 10.04 -1.21
C GLU A 44 0.55 9.78 -0.95
N LYS A 45 -0.20 9.45 -2.01
CA LYS A 45 -1.61 9.01 -1.93
C LYS A 45 -1.77 7.53 -1.52
N SER A 46 -0.71 6.89 -1.03
CA SER A 46 -0.64 5.48 -0.61
C SER A 46 -1.02 4.47 -1.70
N ALA A 47 -0.79 4.81 -2.97
CA ALA A 47 -0.83 3.85 -4.06
C ALA A 47 0.32 2.84 -3.94
N ASP A 48 0.08 1.58 -4.31
CA ASP A 48 1.17 0.61 -4.41
C ASP A 48 1.95 0.84 -5.71
N VAL A 49 3.09 1.51 -5.59
CA VAL A 49 3.94 1.91 -6.73
C VAL A 49 5.04 0.89 -7.04
N ARG A 50 5.12 -0.25 -6.33
CA ARG A 50 6.26 -1.18 -6.42
C ARG A 50 6.45 -1.80 -7.81
N GLU A 51 5.37 -2.17 -8.47
CA GLU A 51 5.46 -2.78 -9.80
C GLU A 51 5.80 -1.73 -10.86
N ALA A 52 5.20 -0.55 -10.74
CA ALA A 52 5.44 0.57 -11.65
C ALA A 52 6.86 1.14 -11.53
N SER A 53 7.44 1.19 -10.33
CA SER A 53 8.82 1.61 -10.11
C SER A 53 9.83 0.62 -10.70
N LEU A 54 9.56 -0.69 -10.59
CA LEU A 54 10.36 -1.74 -11.24
C LEU A 54 10.34 -1.64 -12.78
N LYS A 55 9.17 -1.35 -13.37
CA LYS A 55 9.05 -1.13 -14.82
C LYS A 55 9.79 0.13 -15.27
N LEU A 56 9.73 1.20 -14.49
CA LEU A 56 10.46 2.44 -14.77
C LEU A 56 11.97 2.26 -14.63
N GLN A 57 12.43 1.48 -13.65
CA GLN A 57 13.85 1.12 -13.49
C GLN A 57 14.35 0.33 -14.72
N LYS A 58 13.59 -0.64 -15.20
CA LYS A 58 13.92 -1.37 -16.45
C LYS A 58 13.98 -0.44 -17.67
N ALA A 59 13.10 0.55 -17.74
CA ALA A 59 13.15 1.54 -18.82
C ALA A 59 14.44 2.38 -18.77
N LEU A 60 14.89 2.77 -17.57
CA LEU A 60 16.17 3.45 -17.37
C LEU A 60 17.38 2.58 -17.72
N GLU A 61 17.35 1.30 -17.36
CA GLU A 61 18.41 0.35 -17.74
C GLU A 61 18.51 0.19 -19.27
N LEU A 62 17.36 0.13 -19.98
CA LEU A 62 17.33 0.08 -21.45
C LEU A 62 17.85 1.36 -22.10
N ILE A 63 17.59 2.53 -21.51
CA ILE A 63 18.14 3.81 -21.99
C ILE A 63 19.67 3.81 -21.84
N ARG A 64 20.17 3.34 -20.69
CA ARG A 64 21.62 3.23 -20.46
C ARG A 64 22.28 2.23 -21.41
N GLU A 65 21.65 1.09 -21.66
CA GLU A 65 22.14 0.09 -22.63
C GLU A 65 22.14 0.63 -24.07
N ALA A 66 21.20 1.53 -24.39
CA ALA A 66 21.15 2.24 -25.66
C ALA A 66 22.26 3.30 -25.84
N GLU A 67 22.78 3.86 -24.74
CA GLU A 67 23.96 4.73 -24.75
C GLU A 67 25.26 3.94 -24.92
N GLU A 68 25.33 2.72 -24.37
CA GLU A 68 26.51 1.84 -24.45
C GLU A 68 26.62 1.11 -25.81
N ASP A 69 25.50 0.80 -26.49
CA ASP A 69 25.45 0.00 -27.72
C ASP A 69 24.70 0.73 -28.88
N PRO A 70 25.38 1.60 -29.65
CA PRO A 70 24.74 2.52 -30.61
C PRO A 70 24.03 1.82 -31.78
N ASP A 71 24.41 0.58 -32.11
CA ASP A 71 23.80 -0.20 -33.18
C ASP A 71 22.36 -0.67 -32.86
N LYS A 72 21.98 -0.69 -31.57
CA LYS A 72 20.63 -1.09 -31.10
C LYS A 72 19.86 0.07 -30.46
N LYS A 73 20.41 1.28 -30.52
CA LYS A 73 19.89 2.47 -29.82
C LYS A 73 18.41 2.71 -30.09
N GLU A 74 17.96 2.71 -31.35
CA GLU A 74 16.56 2.99 -31.69
C GLU A 74 15.57 1.94 -31.14
N VAL A 75 15.95 0.66 -31.18
CA VAL A 75 15.09 -0.44 -30.70
C VAL A 75 14.97 -0.40 -29.17
N LEU A 76 16.09 -0.16 -28.49
CA LEU A 76 16.14 -0.06 -27.03
C LEU A 76 15.40 1.19 -26.53
N LEU A 77 15.57 2.33 -27.19
CA LEU A 77 14.84 3.57 -26.85
C LEU A 77 13.34 3.46 -27.13
N SER A 78 12.94 2.80 -28.23
CA SER A 78 11.52 2.54 -28.51
C SER A 78 10.91 1.67 -27.41
N LYS A 79 11.60 0.61 -26.98
CA LYS A 79 11.16 -0.26 -25.89
C LYS A 79 11.08 0.46 -24.55
N ALA A 80 12.03 1.34 -24.25
CA ALA A 80 11.99 2.19 -23.07
C ALA A 80 10.81 3.17 -23.11
N SER A 81 10.53 3.79 -24.27
CA SER A 81 9.40 4.71 -24.43
C SER A 81 8.05 4.02 -24.20
N MET A 82 7.87 2.79 -24.71
CA MET A 82 6.67 2.00 -24.45
C MET A 82 6.46 1.70 -22.97
N LEU A 83 7.53 1.33 -22.25
CA LEU A 83 7.46 1.07 -20.81
C LEU A 83 7.11 2.33 -20.02
N ILE A 84 7.66 3.48 -20.41
CA ILE A 84 7.35 4.77 -19.79
C ILE A 84 5.88 5.14 -19.99
N ASP A 85 5.34 4.92 -21.20
CA ASP A 85 3.93 5.20 -21.50
C ASP A 85 2.99 4.23 -20.77
N GLU A 86 3.34 2.95 -20.67
CA GLU A 86 2.60 1.95 -19.89
C GLU A 86 2.53 2.35 -18.41
N VAL A 87 3.66 2.74 -17.82
CA VAL A 87 3.70 3.24 -16.44
C VAL A 87 2.86 4.50 -16.30
N ASN A 88 2.99 5.48 -17.21
CA ASN A 88 2.24 6.72 -17.15
C ASN A 88 0.72 6.50 -17.26
N SER A 89 0.28 5.49 -18.03
CA SER A 89 -1.12 5.11 -18.14
C SER A 89 -1.67 4.34 -16.93
N SER A 90 -0.82 3.63 -16.19
CA SER A 90 -1.21 2.84 -15.02
C SER A 90 -1.21 3.63 -13.71
N ILE A 91 -0.54 4.78 -13.64
CA ILE A 91 -0.57 5.69 -12.48
C ILE A 91 -1.99 6.01 -11.99
N PRO A 92 -2.96 6.46 -12.82
CA PRO A 92 -4.31 6.78 -12.33
C PRO A 92 -5.02 5.57 -11.69
N SER A 93 -4.91 4.38 -12.28
CA SER A 93 -5.50 3.16 -11.68
C SER A 93 -4.84 2.77 -10.36
N LEU A 94 -3.52 2.97 -10.22
CA LEU A 94 -2.81 2.69 -8.97
C LEU A 94 -3.25 3.63 -7.84
N ILE A 95 -3.50 4.90 -8.15
CA ILE A 95 -4.02 5.88 -7.18
C ILE A 95 -5.42 5.47 -6.70
N GLU A 96 -6.30 5.09 -7.62
CA GLU A 96 -7.66 4.66 -7.28
C GLU A 96 -7.67 3.41 -6.38
N GLU A 97 -6.76 2.46 -6.65
CA GLU A 97 -6.57 1.28 -5.80
C GLU A 97 -6.01 1.62 -4.42
N GLY A 98 -5.08 2.58 -4.34
CA GLY A 98 -4.53 3.11 -3.09
C GLY A 98 -5.60 3.75 -2.21
N GLU A 99 -6.40 4.66 -2.79
CA GLU A 99 -7.50 5.33 -2.10
C GLU A 99 -8.54 4.32 -1.59
N ARG A 100 -8.89 3.32 -2.40
CA ARG A 100 -9.82 2.27 -2.01
C ARG A 100 -9.30 1.44 -0.84
N ARG A 101 -8.00 1.09 -0.81
CA ARG A 101 -7.41 0.35 0.32
C ARG A 101 -7.42 1.18 1.60
N ILE A 102 -7.08 2.45 1.55
CA ILE A 102 -7.13 3.35 2.72
C ILE A 102 -8.56 3.46 3.23
N PHE A 103 -9.53 3.65 2.34
CA PHE A 103 -10.93 3.76 2.70
C PHE A 103 -11.41 2.51 3.45
N TRP A 104 -11.17 1.32 2.90
CA TRP A 104 -11.53 0.06 3.56
C TRP A 104 -10.82 -0.14 4.91
N ARG A 105 -9.54 0.23 5.01
CA ARG A 105 -8.81 0.17 6.27
C ARG A 105 -9.43 1.07 7.33
N ASN A 106 -9.75 2.30 6.99
CA ASN A 106 -10.38 3.25 7.90
C ASN A 106 -11.78 2.81 8.31
N VAL A 107 -12.57 2.28 7.37
CA VAL A 107 -13.89 1.69 7.66
C VAL A 107 -13.78 0.51 8.63
N MET A 108 -12.82 -0.39 8.41
CA MET A 108 -12.59 -1.54 9.29
C MET A 108 -12.16 -1.13 10.70
N ILE A 109 -11.26 -0.14 10.81
CA ILE A 109 -10.82 0.40 12.10
C ILE A 109 -12.01 1.06 12.82
N GLY A 110 -12.79 1.91 12.13
CA GLY A 110 -13.96 2.56 12.69
C GLY A 110 -15.03 1.57 13.13
N SER A 111 -15.29 0.54 12.32
CA SER A 111 -16.22 -0.55 12.64
C SER A 111 -15.77 -1.31 13.89
N THR A 112 -14.49 -1.65 13.99
CA THR A 112 -13.94 -2.36 15.15
C THR A 112 -14.04 -1.52 16.42
N ALA A 113 -13.68 -0.24 16.34
CA ALA A 113 -13.81 0.69 17.47
C ALA A 113 -15.26 0.84 17.93
N SER A 114 -16.20 0.95 16.98
CA SER A 114 -17.63 1.02 17.28
C SER A 114 -18.14 -0.25 17.97
N LEU A 115 -17.72 -1.43 17.49
CA LEU A 115 -18.10 -2.71 18.08
C LEU A 115 -17.61 -2.84 19.53
N ILE A 116 -16.39 -2.39 19.82
CA ILE A 116 -15.84 -2.38 21.18
C ILE A 116 -16.69 -1.48 22.10
N VAL A 117 -17.08 -0.29 21.63
CA VAL A 117 -17.93 0.62 22.41
C VAL A 117 -19.30 0.00 22.68
N VAL A 118 -19.93 -0.59 21.67
CA VAL A 118 -21.22 -1.29 21.82
C VAL A 118 -21.09 -2.45 22.81
N ALA A 119 -20.04 -3.27 22.68
CA ALA A 119 -19.79 -4.37 23.61
C ALA A 119 -19.58 -3.87 25.05
N ALA A 120 -18.83 -2.78 25.25
CA ALA A 120 -18.64 -2.18 26.57
C ALA A 120 -19.96 -1.69 27.17
N VAL A 121 -20.83 -1.05 26.38
CA VAL A 121 -22.16 -0.61 26.82
C VAL A 121 -23.04 -1.80 27.19
N LEU A 122 -23.02 -2.87 26.39
CA LEU A 122 -23.76 -4.09 26.68
C LEU A 122 -23.26 -4.75 27.97
N VAL A 123 -21.96 -4.89 28.14
CA VAL A 123 -21.37 -5.43 29.38
C VAL A 123 -21.68 -4.54 30.58
N TYR A 124 -21.65 -3.22 30.44
CA TYR A 124 -22.01 -2.32 31.54
C TYR A 124 -23.49 -2.46 31.93
N ARG A 125 -24.39 -2.61 30.95
CA ARG A 125 -25.83 -2.71 31.21
C ARG A 125 -26.25 -4.09 31.72
N PHE A 126 -25.76 -5.15 31.09
CA PHE A 126 -26.18 -6.52 31.36
C PHE A 126 -25.24 -7.27 32.30
N GLY A 127 -23.98 -6.84 32.40
CA GLY A 127 -22.97 -7.42 33.28
C GLY A 127 -23.44 -7.55 34.72
N PRO A 128 -24.02 -6.50 35.36
CA PRO A 128 -24.52 -6.62 36.73
C PRO A 128 -25.59 -7.70 36.89
N LYS A 129 -26.49 -7.84 35.92
CA LYS A 129 -27.57 -8.84 35.95
C LYS A 129 -27.01 -10.26 35.78
N ILE A 130 -26.15 -10.46 34.78
CA ILE A 130 -25.50 -11.75 34.51
C ILE A 130 -24.62 -12.15 35.69
N PHE A 131 -23.87 -11.21 36.24
CA PHE A 131 -23.05 -11.41 37.43
C PHE A 131 -23.92 -11.84 38.62
N TRP A 132 -25.06 -11.17 38.85
CA TRP A 132 -25.95 -11.50 39.95
C TRP A 132 -26.62 -12.86 39.79
N GLU A 133 -27.10 -13.21 38.58
CA GLU A 133 -27.67 -14.53 38.30
C GLU A 133 -26.64 -15.65 38.44
N THR A 134 -25.41 -15.43 37.94
CA THR A 134 -24.31 -16.39 38.06
C THR A 134 -23.89 -16.56 39.53
N TRP A 135 -23.75 -15.44 40.25
CA TRP A 135 -23.42 -15.42 41.67
C TRP A 135 -24.48 -16.15 42.51
N LEU A 136 -25.76 -15.87 42.26
CA LEU A 136 -26.86 -16.53 42.96
C LEU A 136 -26.90 -18.03 42.66
N THR A 137 -26.67 -18.45 41.42
CA THR A 137 -26.67 -19.88 41.05
C THR A 137 -25.56 -20.66 41.76
N ILE A 138 -24.35 -20.07 41.84
CA ILE A 138 -23.23 -20.70 42.55
C ILE A 138 -23.51 -20.75 44.06
N ARG A 139 -24.05 -19.67 44.62
CA ARG A 139 -24.31 -19.57 46.07
C ARG A 139 -25.55 -20.34 46.51
N SER A 140 -26.56 -20.50 45.66
CA SER A 140 -27.77 -21.26 45.97
C SER A 140 -27.48 -22.74 46.19
N GLY A 141 -26.52 -23.32 45.47
CA GLY A 141 -26.07 -24.68 45.72
C GLY A 141 -25.56 -24.89 47.15
N TRP A 142 -24.77 -23.93 47.66
CA TRP A 142 -24.27 -23.94 49.04
C TRP A 142 -25.38 -23.73 50.08
N ILE A 143 -26.33 -22.83 49.82
CA ILE A 143 -27.43 -22.55 50.76
C ILE A 143 -28.37 -23.75 50.89
N VAL A 144 -28.70 -24.42 49.78
CA VAL A 144 -29.56 -25.60 49.78
C VAL A 144 -28.92 -26.76 50.54
N GLU A 145 -27.61 -26.98 50.36
CA GLU A 145 -26.90 -28.05 51.08
C GLU A 145 -26.82 -27.78 52.61
N VAL A 146 -26.64 -26.53 53.02
CA VAL A 146 -26.65 -26.14 54.44
C VAL A 146 -28.04 -26.30 55.06
N LEU A 147 -29.10 -25.96 54.31
CA LEU A 147 -30.49 -26.11 54.76
C LEU A 147 -30.88 -27.58 54.92
N GLU A 148 -30.57 -28.44 53.94
CA GLU A 148 -30.81 -29.89 54.04
C GLU A 148 -30.08 -30.53 55.23
N ARG A 149 -28.82 -30.14 55.48
CA ARG A 149 -28.06 -30.63 56.64
C ARG A 149 -28.67 -30.19 57.98
N ARG A 150 -29.28 -29.00 58.03
CA ARG A 150 -29.93 -28.47 59.24
C ARG A 150 -31.27 -29.16 59.50
N GLU A 151 -32.04 -29.44 58.45
CA GLU A 151 -33.31 -30.16 58.52
C GLU A 151 -33.10 -31.62 58.97
N ARG A 152 -32.08 -32.30 58.45
CA ARG A 152 -31.67 -33.65 58.94
C ARG A 152 -31.23 -33.66 60.41
N ARG A 153 -30.57 -32.63 60.92
CA ARG A 153 -30.18 -32.51 62.34
C ARG A 153 -31.32 -32.07 63.27
N GLY A 154 -32.35 -31.42 62.73
CA GLY A 154 -33.54 -31.02 63.48
C GLY A 154 -34.52 -32.17 63.64
N GLY A 155 -34.78 -32.92 62.56
CA GLY A 155 -35.70 -34.07 62.57
C GLY A 155 -35.25 -35.25 63.45
N ASP A 156 -33.96 -35.35 63.75
CA ASP A 156 -33.41 -36.38 64.63
C ASP A 156 -33.56 -36.03 66.13
N ARG A 157 -33.86 -34.78 66.45
CA ARG A 157 -34.06 -34.29 67.83
C ARG A 157 -35.52 -34.40 68.31
N ASP A 158 -36.47 -34.41 67.39
CA ASP A 158 -37.92 -34.58 67.68
C ASP A 158 -38.37 -36.06 67.73
N ARG A 159 -37.45 -37.01 67.56
CA ARG A 159 -37.74 -38.47 67.61
C ARG A 159 -37.22 -39.18 68.87
N ARG A 160 -36.80 -38.44 69.89
CA ARG A 160 -36.32 -39.01 71.17
C ARG A 160 -37.24 -38.70 72.33
#